data_AF-A0A0M3J622-F1
#
_entry.id   AF-A0A0M3J622-F1
#
_cell.length_a   1.000
_cell.length_b   1.000
_cell.length_c   1.000
_cell.angle_alpha   90.00
_cell.angle_beta   90.00
_cell.angle_gamma   90.00
#
_symmetry.space_group_name_H-M   'P 1'
#
loop_
_entity.id
_entity.type
_entity.pdbx_description
1 polymer ?
#
loop_
_entity_poly.entity_id
_entity_poly.type
_entity_poly.pdbx_seq_one_letter_code
_entity_poly.pdbx_strand_id
1 'polypeptide(L)'
;MFEELMESAMCCFNKIAPDKGGGIKVMKPSFEQNTSNQILRLEPNALDKIHLEDAFPQFVAELDLSPEKQKSLYEQPIEKKWLLLTEQSIIRNKFELGGLKSCAEFMNILSDQEKSFTETEEVLSNLESLSVALRTQSNSFVEKFITFGGIASLRNILNDCRRLSGRDFYAAAVLSSFRALLNST
;
A
#
# COMPACT_ATOMS: atom_id res chain seq x y z
N MET A 1 -3.66 34.19 -8.92
CA MET A 1 -2.94 33.01 -8.40
C MET A 1 -3.73 32.23 -7.35
N PHE A 2 -4.20 32.83 -6.24
CA PHE A 2 -5.10 32.12 -5.31
C PHE A 2 -6.51 31.92 -5.89
N GLU A 3 -6.99 32.88 -6.68
CA GLU A 3 -8.30 32.82 -7.34
C GLU A 3 -8.37 31.73 -8.43
N GLU A 4 -7.32 31.54 -9.23
CA GLU A 4 -7.24 30.47 -10.25
C GLU A 4 -7.19 29.07 -9.62
N LEU A 5 -6.51 28.94 -8.46
CA LEU A 5 -6.47 27.69 -7.70
C LEU A 5 -7.85 27.37 -7.10
N MET A 6 -8.57 28.40 -6.66
CA MET A 6 -9.91 28.26 -6.11
C MET A 6 -10.95 27.98 -7.21
N GLU A 7 -10.84 28.59 -8.40
CA GLU A 7 -11.67 28.25 -9.57
C GLU A 7 -11.41 26.81 -10.04
N SER A 8 -10.14 26.38 -10.09
CA SER A 8 -9.79 25.01 -10.45
C SER A 8 -10.34 24.00 -9.43
N ALA A 9 -10.34 24.34 -8.14
CA ALA A 9 -10.94 23.50 -7.11
C ALA A 9 -12.48 23.48 -7.18
N MET A 10 -13.12 24.61 -7.51
CA MET A 10 -14.58 24.73 -7.60
C MET A 10 -15.15 24.08 -8.88
N CYS A 11 -14.38 24.01 -9.97
CA CYS A 11 -14.73 23.22 -11.16
C CYS A 11 -14.84 21.72 -10.86
N CYS A 12 -14.13 21.20 -9.85
CA CYS A 12 -14.27 19.81 -9.42
C CYS A 12 -15.59 19.55 -8.67
N PHE A 13 -16.19 20.57 -8.04
CA PHE A 13 -17.42 20.42 -7.24
C PHE A 13 -18.72 20.72 -8.02
N ASN A 14 -18.67 21.53 -9.09
CA ASN A 14 -19.87 21.97 -9.82
C ASN A 14 -20.47 20.94 -10.80
N LYS A 15 -20.01 19.69 -10.83
CA LYS A 15 -20.59 18.63 -11.68
C LYS A 15 -21.88 17.99 -11.12
N ILE A 16 -22.57 18.67 -10.19
CA ILE A 16 -23.82 18.21 -9.59
C ILE A 16 -24.90 19.31 -9.73
N ALA A 17 -25.47 19.46 -10.93
CA ALA A 17 -26.78 20.08 -11.15
C ALA A 17 -27.34 19.70 -12.54
N PRO A 18 -28.68 19.68 -12.73
CA PRO A 18 -29.34 18.75 -13.62
C PRO A 18 -29.49 19.23 -15.07
N ASP A 19 -29.64 18.22 -15.93
CA ASP A 19 -29.92 18.20 -17.36
C ASP A 19 -30.87 19.31 -17.86
N LYS A 20 -30.40 20.09 -18.86
CA LYS A 20 -31.24 20.72 -19.89
C LYS A 20 -30.45 20.89 -21.21
N GLY A 21 -30.66 19.96 -22.13
CA GLY A 21 -31.00 20.16 -23.56
C GLY A 21 -30.16 21.09 -24.46
N GLY A 22 -29.77 20.56 -25.62
CA GLY A 22 -29.47 21.34 -26.84
C GLY A 22 -28.12 21.02 -27.47
N GLY A 23 -28.11 20.36 -28.64
CA GLY A 23 -26.91 19.78 -29.24
C GLY A 23 -25.98 20.73 -29.99
N ILE A 24 -24.79 20.20 -30.35
CA ILE A 24 -24.13 20.21 -31.66
C ILE A 24 -22.91 19.27 -31.59
N LYS A 25 -22.76 18.41 -32.60
CA LYS A 25 -21.65 17.45 -32.79
C LYS A 25 -20.36 18.15 -33.18
N VAL A 26 -19.25 17.84 -32.49
CA VAL A 26 -17.88 17.85 -33.05
C VAL A 26 -17.15 16.60 -32.56
N MET A 27 -16.40 15.98 -33.47
CA MET A 27 -15.87 14.62 -33.40
C MET A 27 -14.41 14.56 -32.91
N LYS A 28 -14.07 13.45 -32.22
CA LYS A 28 -12.75 12.89 -31.78
C LYS A 28 -12.34 13.18 -30.32
N PRO A 29 -11.50 12.33 -29.69
CA PRO A 29 -11.30 10.89 -29.81
C PRO A 29 -11.62 10.16 -28.49
N SER A 30 -11.78 8.84 -28.57
CA SER A 30 -11.98 7.92 -27.47
C SER A 30 -10.83 7.94 -26.45
N PHE A 31 -11.13 8.31 -25.21
CA PHE A 31 -10.44 7.84 -24.02
C PHE A 31 -11.49 7.63 -22.92
N GLU A 32 -11.88 6.37 -22.74
CA GLU A 32 -12.55 5.90 -21.54
C GLU A 32 -11.56 6.04 -20.38
N GLN A 33 -11.73 7.08 -19.56
CA GLN A 33 -11.18 7.10 -18.20
C GLN A 33 -12.36 7.19 -17.25
N ASN A 34 -12.89 6.01 -16.97
CA ASN A 34 -13.84 5.78 -15.89
C ASN A 34 -13.04 5.78 -14.57
N THR A 35 -12.53 6.95 -14.16
CA THR A 35 -12.06 7.15 -12.78
C THR A 35 -13.29 7.28 -11.92
N SER A 36 -13.78 6.12 -11.48
CA SER A 36 -14.83 6.03 -10.48
C SER A 36 -14.29 6.61 -9.18
N ASN A 37 -14.49 7.92 -8.97
CA ASN A 37 -14.47 8.55 -7.66
C ASN A 37 -15.65 7.97 -6.87
N GLN A 38 -15.53 6.73 -6.42
CA GLN A 38 -16.50 6.10 -5.53
C GLN A 38 -16.35 6.78 -4.18
N ILE A 39 -17.12 7.84 -3.96
CA ILE A 39 -17.38 8.34 -2.61
C ILE A 39 -18.05 7.16 -1.89
N LEU A 40 -17.34 6.56 -0.93
CA LEU A 40 -17.89 5.52 -0.07
C LEU A 40 -19.00 6.15 0.78
N ARG A 41 -20.23 6.05 0.28
CA ARG A 41 -21.42 6.44 1.03
C ARG A 41 -21.77 5.29 1.97
N LEU A 42 -21.57 5.53 3.26
CA LEU A 42 -22.00 4.59 4.29
C LEU A 42 -23.53 4.60 4.31
N GLU A 43 -24.15 3.51 3.84
CA GLU A 43 -25.58 3.30 4.01
C GLU A 43 -25.84 2.89 5.47
N PRO A 44 -26.62 3.67 6.26
CA PRO A 44 -26.77 3.48 7.71
C PRO A 44 -27.28 2.10 8.13
N ASN A 45 -27.97 1.40 7.22
CA ASN A 45 -28.64 0.13 7.49
C ASN A 45 -27.74 -1.10 7.31
N ALA A 46 -26.50 -0.92 6.85
CA ALA A 46 -25.54 -2.00 6.59
C ALA A 46 -24.48 -2.17 7.70
N LEU A 47 -24.57 -1.39 8.80
CA LEU A 47 -23.59 -1.43 9.88
C LEU A 47 -23.84 -2.65 10.77
N ASP A 48 -23.25 -3.78 10.38
CA ASP A 48 -23.19 -4.97 11.23
C ASP A 48 -22.19 -4.73 12.38
N LYS A 49 -22.73 -4.27 13.50
CA LYS A 49 -21.94 -3.96 14.71
C LYS A 49 -21.17 -5.18 15.22
N ILE A 50 -21.73 -6.39 15.06
CA ILE A 50 -21.11 -7.62 15.54
C ILE A 50 -19.86 -7.90 14.71
N HIS A 51 -19.97 -7.85 13.38
CA HIS A 51 -18.81 -8.02 12.50
C HIS A 51 -17.71 -6.98 12.77
N LEU A 52 -18.10 -5.72 13.04
CA LEU A 52 -17.14 -4.67 13.34
C LEU A 52 -16.40 -4.89 14.67
N GLU A 53 -17.09 -5.37 15.70
CA GLU A 53 -16.50 -5.67 17.01
C GLU A 53 -15.46 -6.80 16.93
N ASP A 54 -15.63 -7.75 16.00
CA ASP A 54 -14.67 -8.83 15.77
C ASP A 54 -13.52 -8.41 14.83
N ALA A 55 -13.82 -7.69 13.75
CA ALA A 55 -12.87 -7.38 12.69
C ALA A 55 -11.96 -6.18 13.01
N PHE A 56 -12.47 -5.16 13.70
CA PHE A 56 -11.70 -3.94 13.99
C PHE A 56 -10.50 -4.19 14.91
N PRO A 57 -10.60 -5.01 15.98
CA PRO A 57 -9.43 -5.34 16.79
C PRO A 57 -8.33 -6.06 16.01
N GLN A 58 -8.69 -6.99 15.11
CA GLN A 58 -7.73 -7.67 14.25
C GLN A 58 -7.03 -6.68 13.32
N PHE A 59 -7.80 -5.78 12.70
CA PHE A 59 -7.24 -4.70 11.88
C PHE A 59 -6.24 -3.85 12.64
N VAL A 60 -6.59 -3.38 13.85
CA VAL A 60 -5.70 -2.53 14.66
C VAL A 60 -4.42 -3.28 15.04
N ALA A 61 -4.52 -4.57 15.37
CA ALA A 61 -3.36 -5.41 15.67
C ALA A 61 -2.40 -5.53 14.48
N GLU A 62 -2.91 -5.57 13.25
CA GLU A 62 -2.10 -5.66 12.02
C GLU A 62 -1.37 -4.36 11.65
N LEU A 63 -1.70 -3.22 12.28
CA LEU A 63 -1.07 -1.92 11.99
C LEU A 63 0.20 -1.64 12.81
N ASP A 64 0.51 -2.48 13.80
CA ASP A 64 1.69 -2.33 14.67
C ASP A 64 1.84 -0.92 15.27
N LEU A 65 0.75 -0.42 15.87
CA LEU A 65 0.70 0.93 16.43
C LEU A 65 1.04 0.94 17.91
N SER A 66 1.65 2.04 18.39
CA SER A 66 1.79 2.30 19.82
C SER A 66 0.44 2.30 20.55
N PRO A 67 0.36 1.93 21.84
CA PRO A 67 -0.90 1.88 22.60
C PRO A 67 -1.73 3.17 22.55
N GLU A 68 -1.08 4.32 22.55
CA GLU A 68 -1.72 5.63 22.46
C GLU A 68 -2.48 5.82 21.13
N LYS A 69 -1.84 5.43 20.01
CA LYS A 69 -2.45 5.48 18.67
C LYS A 69 -3.55 4.44 18.51
N GLN A 70 -3.38 3.24 19.08
CA GLN A 70 -4.43 2.22 19.09
C GLN A 70 -5.68 2.74 19.82
N LYS A 71 -5.50 3.32 21.02
CA LYS A 71 -6.60 3.92 21.78
C LYS A 71 -7.33 5.00 20.96
N SER A 72 -6.59 5.88 20.29
CA SER A 72 -7.18 6.91 19.43
C SER A 72 -8.02 6.33 18.27
N LEU A 73 -7.65 5.17 17.72
CA LEU A 73 -8.46 4.46 16.72
C LEU A 73 -9.71 3.83 17.34
N TYR A 74 -9.60 3.21 18.51
CA TYR A 74 -10.74 2.64 19.22
C TYR A 74 -11.75 3.69 19.69
N GLU A 75 -11.34 4.93 19.92
CA GLU A 75 -12.23 6.04 20.28
C GLU A 75 -12.99 6.63 19.07
N GLN A 76 -12.67 6.23 17.83
CA GLN A 76 -13.38 6.74 16.66
C GLN A 76 -14.85 6.29 16.63
N PRO A 77 -15.75 7.14 16.07
CA PRO A 77 -17.12 6.76 15.76
C PRO A 77 -17.21 5.50 14.89
N ILE A 78 -18.30 4.77 15.05
CA ILE A 78 -18.53 3.47 14.42
C ILE A 78 -18.47 3.54 12.89
N GLU A 79 -18.94 4.65 12.32
CA GLU A 79 -18.92 4.95 10.89
C GLU A 79 -17.49 5.03 10.35
N LYS A 80 -16.59 5.66 11.10
CA LYS A 80 -15.18 5.79 10.70
C LYS A 80 -14.44 4.47 10.81
N LYS A 81 -14.73 3.67 11.83
CA LYS A 81 -14.14 2.33 11.98
C LYS A 81 -14.55 1.43 10.81
N TRP A 82 -15.82 1.49 10.42
CA TRP A 82 -16.33 0.76 9.27
C TRP A 82 -15.69 1.22 7.96
N LEU A 83 -15.54 2.55 7.79
CA LEU A 83 -14.88 3.12 6.62
C LEU A 83 -13.43 2.64 6.52
N LEU A 84 -12.69 2.61 7.63
CA LEU A 84 -11.32 2.10 7.67
C LEU A 84 -11.22 0.63 7.22
N LEU A 85 -12.09 -0.25 7.73
CA LEU A 85 -12.11 -1.65 7.32
C LEU A 85 -12.49 -1.83 5.85
N THR A 86 -13.45 -1.02 5.37
CA THR A 86 -13.91 -1.07 3.98
C THR A 86 -12.79 -0.62 3.05
N GLU A 87 -12.16 0.50 3.34
CA GLU A 87 -11.00 1.00 2.58
C GLU A 87 -9.84 0.02 2.62
N GLN A 88 -9.53 -0.55 3.79
CA GLN A 88 -8.49 -1.57 3.88
C GLN A 88 -8.82 -2.79 3.01
N SER A 89 -10.07 -3.26 3.01
CA SER A 89 -10.53 -4.37 2.17
C SER A 89 -10.48 -4.01 0.69
N ILE A 90 -10.78 -2.77 0.33
CA ILE A 90 -10.66 -2.27 -1.04
C ILE A 90 -9.19 -2.16 -1.45
N ILE A 91 -8.32 -1.66 -0.58
CA ILE A 91 -6.87 -1.58 -0.82
C ILE A 91 -6.32 -2.99 -0.97
N ARG A 92 -6.68 -3.93 -0.08
CA ARG A 92 -6.39 -5.35 -0.27
C ARG A 92 -6.89 -5.81 -1.63
N ASN A 93 -8.18 -5.79 -1.91
CA ASN A 93 -8.71 -6.34 -3.16
C ASN A 93 -8.19 -5.65 -4.45
N LYS A 94 -7.96 -4.32 -4.42
CA LYS A 94 -7.43 -3.56 -5.58
C LYS A 94 -5.92 -3.74 -5.75
N PHE A 95 -5.16 -3.88 -4.66
CA PHE A 95 -3.71 -4.00 -4.69
C PHE A 95 -3.17 -5.43 -4.44
N GLU A 96 -4.02 -6.41 -4.08
CA GLU A 96 -3.72 -7.84 -3.91
C GLU A 96 -3.51 -8.57 -5.23
N LEU A 97 -3.63 -7.89 -6.37
CA LEU A 97 -3.36 -8.44 -7.71
C LEU A 97 -2.73 -7.43 -8.68
N GLY A 98 -2.35 -6.24 -8.23
CA GLY A 98 -2.12 -5.08 -9.11
C GLY A 98 -0.82 -4.29 -8.89
N GLY A 99 0.20 -4.86 -8.24
CA GLY A 99 1.54 -4.25 -8.22
C GLY A 99 2.42 -4.51 -7.01
N LEU A 100 1.86 -5.02 -5.91
CA LEU A 100 2.64 -5.39 -4.72
C LEU A 100 2.85 -6.90 -4.70
N LYS A 101 4.12 -7.32 -4.73
CA LYS A 101 4.48 -8.74 -4.68
C LYS A 101 4.09 -9.34 -3.33
N SER A 102 3.59 -10.56 -3.36
CA SER A 102 3.34 -11.34 -2.14
C SER A 102 4.65 -11.64 -1.40
N CYS A 103 4.55 -11.99 -0.12
CA CYS A 103 5.72 -12.40 0.67
C CYS A 103 6.45 -13.58 0.01
N ALA A 104 5.73 -14.54 -0.55
CA ALA A 104 6.32 -15.71 -1.22
C ALA A 104 7.10 -15.31 -2.49
N GLU A 105 6.59 -14.36 -3.27
CA GLU A 105 7.30 -13.84 -4.44
C GLU A 105 8.60 -13.13 -4.06
N PHE A 106 8.59 -12.30 -3.00
CA PHE A 106 9.81 -11.69 -2.50
C PHE A 106 10.82 -12.75 -2.02
N MET A 107 10.37 -13.78 -1.32
CA MET A 107 11.26 -14.86 -0.88
C MET A 107 11.88 -15.62 -2.06
N ASN A 108 11.13 -15.86 -3.13
CA ASN A 108 11.67 -16.48 -4.35
C ASN A 108 12.75 -15.59 -4.98
N ILE A 109 12.48 -14.29 -5.11
CA ILE A 109 13.45 -13.32 -5.63
C ILE A 109 14.73 -13.34 -4.80
N LEU A 110 14.61 -13.25 -3.47
CA LEU A 110 15.78 -13.26 -2.58
C LEU A 110 16.57 -14.58 -2.71
N SER A 111 15.90 -15.73 -2.72
CA SER A 111 16.54 -17.03 -2.91
C SER A 111 17.32 -17.11 -4.22
N ASP A 112 16.79 -16.54 -5.31
CA ASP A 112 17.48 -16.54 -6.60
C ASP A 112 18.71 -15.64 -6.57
N GLN A 113 18.62 -14.47 -5.91
CA GLN A 113 19.75 -13.55 -5.75
C GLN A 113 20.82 -14.09 -4.80
N GLU A 114 20.48 -14.91 -3.80
CA GLU A 114 21.44 -15.60 -2.94
C GLU A 114 22.26 -16.65 -3.70
N LYS A 115 21.64 -17.36 -4.66
CA LYS A 115 22.33 -18.39 -5.45
C LYS A 115 23.23 -17.78 -6.52
N SER A 116 22.73 -16.74 -7.20
CA SER A 116 23.42 -16.08 -8.29
C SER A 116 22.98 -14.63 -8.36
N PHE A 117 23.74 -13.75 -7.69
CA PHE A 117 23.44 -12.33 -7.67
C PHE A 117 23.60 -11.71 -9.06
N THR A 118 22.51 -11.14 -9.58
CA THR A 118 22.45 -10.48 -10.88
C THR A 118 22.27 -8.98 -10.70
N GLU A 119 23.13 -8.20 -11.36
CA GLU A 119 23.10 -6.73 -11.33
C GLU A 119 22.19 -6.18 -12.44
N THR A 120 20.88 -6.29 -12.24
CA THR A 120 19.87 -5.70 -13.14
C THR A 120 19.04 -4.63 -12.43
N GLU A 121 18.48 -3.70 -13.20
CA GLU A 121 17.52 -2.70 -12.70
C GLU A 121 16.28 -3.34 -12.07
N GLU A 122 15.86 -4.50 -12.60
CA GLU A 122 14.73 -5.24 -12.04
C GLU A 122 15.02 -5.75 -10.63
N VAL A 123 16.23 -6.29 -10.38
CA VAL A 123 16.63 -6.72 -9.03
C VAL A 123 16.68 -5.54 -8.07
N LEU A 124 17.22 -4.40 -8.51
CA LEU A 124 17.27 -3.20 -7.68
C LEU A 124 15.84 -2.74 -7.31
N SER A 125 14.97 -2.61 -8.31
CA SER A 125 13.56 -2.25 -8.12
C SER A 125 12.81 -3.23 -7.21
N ASN A 126 13.09 -4.53 -7.31
CA ASN A 126 12.51 -5.54 -6.43
C ASN A 126 12.99 -5.38 -4.97
N LEU A 127 14.27 -5.09 -4.75
CA LEU A 127 14.81 -4.85 -3.40
C LEU A 127 14.26 -3.56 -2.78
N GLU A 128 14.14 -2.50 -3.57
CA GLU A 128 13.51 -1.24 -3.14
C GLU A 128 12.03 -1.46 -2.81
N SER A 129 11.31 -2.18 -3.67
CA SER A 129 9.90 -2.54 -3.46
C SER A 129 9.71 -3.39 -2.19
N LEU A 130 10.66 -4.28 -1.90
CA LEU A 130 10.66 -5.05 -0.64
C LEU A 130 10.79 -4.13 0.58
N SER A 131 11.67 -3.14 0.53
CA SER A 131 11.84 -2.19 1.64
C SER A 131 10.55 -1.39 1.90
N VAL A 132 9.81 -1.05 0.84
CA VAL A 132 8.49 -0.41 0.95
C VAL A 132 7.49 -1.38 1.54
N ALA A 133 7.42 -2.61 1.02
CA ALA A 133 6.49 -3.63 1.50
C ALA A 133 6.69 -3.90 3.00
N LEU A 134 7.93 -4.09 3.46
CA LEU A 134 8.26 -4.31 4.87
C LEU A 134 7.85 -3.13 5.77
N ARG A 135 7.76 -1.91 5.23
CA ARG A 135 7.37 -0.70 5.98
C ARG A 135 5.87 -0.45 6.00
N THR A 136 5.13 -0.89 4.97
CA THR A 136 3.74 -0.47 4.76
C THR A 136 2.72 -1.61 4.74
N GLN A 137 3.16 -2.85 4.57
CA GLN A 137 2.27 -4.01 4.66
C GLN A 137 1.92 -4.30 6.13
N SER A 138 0.97 -5.22 6.31
CA SER A 138 0.51 -5.63 7.63
C SER A 138 1.60 -6.30 8.46
N ASN A 139 1.47 -6.27 9.79
CA ASN A 139 2.39 -6.95 10.69
C ASN A 139 2.55 -8.45 10.34
N SER A 140 1.45 -9.13 9.99
CA SER A 140 1.49 -10.52 9.53
C SER A 140 2.33 -10.76 8.27
N PHE A 141 2.47 -9.77 7.37
CA PHE A 141 3.39 -9.88 6.25
C PHE A 141 4.84 -9.92 6.73
N VAL A 142 5.19 -9.03 7.66
CA VAL A 142 6.54 -8.93 8.24
C VAL A 142 6.87 -10.20 9.03
N GLU A 143 5.96 -10.69 9.86
CA GLU A 143 6.13 -11.95 10.59
C GLU A 143 6.36 -13.15 9.66
N LYS A 144 5.58 -13.25 8.57
CA LYS A 144 5.77 -14.28 7.54
C LYS A 144 7.14 -14.17 6.88
N PHE A 145 7.58 -12.96 6.53
CA PHE A 145 8.89 -12.72 5.93
C PHE A 145 10.03 -13.18 6.86
N ILE A 146 9.93 -12.86 8.15
CA ILE A 146 10.91 -13.30 9.16
C ILE A 146 10.88 -14.83 9.29
N THR A 147 9.69 -15.42 9.39
CA THR A 147 9.50 -16.87 9.54
C THR A 147 10.06 -17.66 8.36
N PHE A 148 9.94 -17.13 7.14
CA PHE A 148 10.52 -17.73 5.94
C PHE A 148 12.04 -17.52 5.81
N GLY A 149 12.69 -16.89 6.79
CA GLY A 149 14.13 -16.69 6.80
C GLY A 149 14.60 -15.46 6.02
N GLY A 150 13.71 -14.52 5.69
CA GLY A 150 14.03 -13.35 4.88
C GLY A 150 15.17 -12.48 5.43
N ILE A 151 15.35 -12.42 6.76
CA ILE A 151 16.49 -11.74 7.41
C ILE A 151 17.82 -12.38 7.00
N ALA A 152 17.89 -13.72 7.00
CA ALA A 152 19.10 -14.44 6.60
C ALA A 152 19.41 -14.18 5.12
N SER A 153 18.39 -14.19 4.27
CA SER A 153 18.55 -13.90 2.85
C SER A 153 19.04 -12.49 2.57
N LEU A 154 18.46 -11.48 3.22
CA LEU A 154 18.95 -10.10 3.12
C LEU A 154 20.41 -9.98 3.58
N ARG A 155 20.78 -10.66 4.66
CA ARG A 155 22.15 -10.65 5.17
C ARG A 155 23.13 -11.26 4.16
N ASN A 156 22.78 -12.37 3.53
CA ASN A 156 23.64 -13.04 2.56
C ASN A 156 23.85 -12.16 1.32
N ILE A 157 22.77 -11.60 0.77
CA ILE A 157 22.83 -10.66 -0.35
C ILE A 157 23.68 -9.43 0.00
N LEU A 158 23.53 -8.88 1.21
CA LEU A 158 24.35 -7.74 1.67
C LEU A 158 25.84 -8.11 1.72
N ASN A 159 26.18 -9.31 2.20
CA ASN A 159 27.57 -9.77 2.21
C ASN A 159 28.14 -9.92 0.79
N ASP A 160 27.34 -10.35 -0.18
CA ASP A 160 27.76 -10.44 -1.57
C ASP A 160 27.93 -9.07 -2.22
N CYS A 161 27.08 -8.10 -1.87
CA CYS A 161 27.28 -6.71 -2.29
C CYS A 161 28.60 -6.13 -1.77
N ARG A 162 29.00 -6.49 -0.55
CA ARG A 162 30.27 -6.01 0.05
C ARG A 162 31.53 -6.56 -0.62
N ARG A 163 31.45 -7.67 -1.37
CA ARG A 163 32.61 -8.33 -1.98
C ARG A 163 33.09 -7.67 -3.27
N LEU A 164 32.22 -6.92 -3.95
CA LEU A 164 32.49 -6.33 -5.25
C LEU A 164 32.18 -4.83 -5.25
N SER A 165 33.10 -4.04 -5.79
CA SER A 165 32.89 -2.61 -6.00
C SER A 165 31.77 -2.35 -7.02
N GLY A 166 30.92 -1.35 -6.78
CA GLY A 166 29.85 -0.96 -7.71
C GLY A 166 28.45 -1.43 -7.32
N ARG A 167 28.31 -2.22 -6.25
CA ARG A 167 27.02 -2.73 -5.76
C ARG A 167 26.39 -1.89 -4.63
N ASP A 168 26.83 -0.64 -4.49
CA ASP A 168 26.42 0.22 -3.38
C ASP A 168 24.92 0.51 -3.38
N PHE A 169 24.30 0.65 -4.56
CA PHE A 169 22.85 0.87 -4.68
C PHE A 169 22.04 -0.35 -4.19
N TYR A 170 22.47 -1.56 -4.52
CA TYR A 170 21.85 -2.79 -4.02
C TYR A 170 22.04 -2.95 -2.52
N ALA A 171 23.26 -2.68 -2.02
CA ALA A 171 23.52 -2.68 -0.58
C ALA A 171 22.63 -1.67 0.15
N ALA A 172 22.46 -0.46 -0.39
CA ALA A 172 21.59 0.56 0.16
C ALA A 172 20.11 0.13 0.18
N ALA A 173 19.62 -0.52 -0.89
CA ALA A 173 18.27 -1.07 -0.94
C ALA A 173 18.06 -2.16 0.13
N VAL A 174 19.02 -3.09 0.29
CA VAL A 174 18.98 -4.13 1.32
C VAL A 174 19.04 -3.53 2.74
N LEU A 175 19.88 -2.53 2.96
CA LEU A 175 19.94 -1.81 4.24
C LEU A 175 18.63 -1.07 4.55
N SER A 176 17.94 -0.57 3.53
CA SER A 176 16.61 0.04 3.70
C SER A 176 15.57 -0.98 4.17
N SER A 177 15.65 -2.23 3.68
CA SER A 177 14.83 -3.33 4.18
C SER A 177 15.14 -3.68 5.64
N PHE A 178 16.42 -3.72 6.05
CA PHE A 178 16.79 -3.89 7.46
C PHE A 178 16.26 -2.74 8.33
N ARG A 179 16.37 -1.50 7.86
CA ARG A 179 15.82 -0.34 8.58
C ARG A 179 14.31 -0.45 8.75
N ALA A 180 13.58 -0.92 7.75
CA ALA A 180 12.14 -1.14 7.84
C ALA A 180 11.81 -2.16 8.93
N LEU A 181 12.49 -3.31 8.95
CA LEU A 181 12.31 -4.37 9.95
C LEU A 181 12.54 -3.89 11.38
N LEU A 182 13.60 -3.11 11.59
CA LEU A 182 13.96 -2.59 12.92
C LEU A 182 12.99 -1.53 13.45
N ASN A 183 12.12 -0.95 12.61
CA ASN A 183 11.07 -0.04 13.06
C ASN A 183 9.81 -0.78 13.52
N SER A 184 9.65 -2.05 13.12
CA SER A 184 8.51 -2.92 13.45
C SER A 184 8.82 -3.87 14.62
N THR A 185 9.87 -3.57 15.39
CA THR A 185 10.28 -4.34 16.59
C THR A 185 10.36 -3.40 17.80
#